data_AF-A0A9R1H6W1-F1
#
_entry.id   AF-A0A9R1H6W1-F1
#
_cell.length_a   1.000
_cell.length_b   1.000
_cell.length_c   1.000
_cell.angle_alpha   90.00
_cell.angle_beta   90.00
_cell.angle_gamma   90.00
#
_symmetry.space_group_name_H-M   'P 1'
#
loop_
_entity.id
_entity.type
_entity.pdbx_description
1 polymer ?
#
loop_
_entity_poly.entity_id
_entity_poly.type
_entity_poly.pdbx_seq_one_letter_code
_entity_poly.pdbx_strand_id
1 'polypeptide(L)'
;MLQRLHFLEVAYCDRLQVVESNAPNLTTFYFAGLVGQISLGGSLQVKTLYMICFRQTNIVCYARQNLLSIAPNVETLTISSLSEMVNTPMLSSKFLHLKVLQISLVGMAFSGAYDYLSLISFLDASPCLENFVLAISQHRMQHASILGEPSHDLRQTPQQRHDKLKSVTITGFCSAKSLVELTCHILENTTSLDCLTLDTTCHPSCSVTKLGKCHPLILMDGDSLVEARKALLAIRKYIVGKVPSMVKLNILEPCSRCHAVESLVSTADSS
;
A
#
# COMPACT_ATOMS: atom_id res chain seq x y z
N MET A 1 -39.14 4.08 -1.22
CA MET A 1 -38.06 3.20 -1.72
C MET A 1 -36.81 4.03 -1.95
N LEU A 2 -35.63 3.50 -1.61
CA LEU A 2 -34.31 4.17 -1.70
C LEU A 2 -33.81 4.42 -3.14
N GLN A 3 -34.70 4.72 -4.09
CA GLN A 3 -34.39 4.88 -5.51
C GLN A 3 -33.46 6.06 -5.81
N ARG A 4 -33.33 7.04 -4.90
CA ARG A 4 -32.42 8.19 -5.05
C ARG A 4 -31.12 8.04 -4.27
N LEU A 5 -30.90 6.89 -3.61
CA LEU A 5 -29.71 6.68 -2.79
C LEU A 5 -28.53 6.31 -3.69
N HIS A 6 -27.56 7.21 -3.80
CA HIS A 6 -26.33 7.02 -4.58
C HIS A 6 -25.11 6.69 -3.74
N PHE A 7 -25.14 7.06 -2.45
CA PHE A 7 -24.06 6.89 -1.49
C PHE A 7 -24.63 6.25 -0.24
N LEU A 8 -23.98 5.19 0.25
CA LEU A 8 -24.30 4.54 1.50
C LEU A 8 -23.02 4.45 2.34
N GLU A 9 -23.06 5.06 3.52
CA GLU A 9 -22.01 4.97 4.52
C GLU A 9 -22.51 4.16 5.71
N VAL A 10 -21.71 3.17 6.10
CA VAL A 10 -21.90 2.36 7.29
C VAL A 10 -20.62 2.44 8.10
N ALA A 11 -20.62 3.30 9.12
CA ALA A 11 -19.44 3.57 9.94
C ALA A 11 -19.74 3.41 11.43
N TYR A 12 -18.74 2.99 12.21
CA TYR A 12 -18.79 2.94 13.68
C TYR A 12 -19.95 2.10 14.26
N CYS A 13 -20.34 1.04 13.55
CA CYS A 13 -21.42 0.14 13.95
C CYS A 13 -20.87 -1.15 14.59
N ASP A 14 -20.49 -1.09 15.87
CA ASP A 14 -19.68 -2.13 16.54
C ASP A 14 -20.35 -3.51 16.66
N ARG A 15 -21.68 -3.55 16.66
CA ARG A 15 -22.48 -4.79 16.78
C ARG A 15 -23.07 -5.24 15.45
N LEU A 16 -22.74 -4.56 14.36
CA LEU A 16 -23.32 -4.84 13.05
C LEU A 16 -22.72 -6.12 12.47
N GLN A 17 -23.59 -7.08 12.17
CA GLN A 17 -23.19 -8.37 11.59
C GLN A 17 -23.55 -8.50 10.12
N VAL A 18 -24.59 -7.79 9.67
CA VAL A 18 -25.11 -7.89 8.31
C VAL A 18 -25.42 -6.49 7.78
N VAL A 19 -24.92 -6.20 6.59
CA VAL A 19 -25.32 -5.05 5.77
C VAL A 19 -26.01 -5.59 4.54
N GLU A 20 -27.28 -5.27 4.37
CA GLU A 20 -28.03 -5.56 3.14
C GLU A 20 -28.59 -4.28 2.55
N SER A 21 -28.35 -4.06 1.27
CA SER A 21 -28.90 -2.93 0.53
C SER A 21 -29.29 -3.34 -0.89
N ASN A 22 -30.56 -3.16 -1.24
CA ASN A 22 -31.10 -3.36 -2.59
C ASN A 22 -31.37 -2.02 -3.29
N ALA A 23 -30.63 -0.97 -2.93
CA ALA A 23 -30.77 0.35 -3.54
C ALA A 23 -30.31 0.32 -5.00
N PRO A 24 -31.20 0.56 -5.98
CA PRO A 24 -30.90 0.29 -7.39
C PRO A 24 -29.84 1.24 -7.93
N ASN A 25 -29.75 2.47 -7.43
CA ASN A 25 -28.87 3.52 -7.95
C ASN A 25 -27.64 3.77 -7.07
N LEU A 26 -27.29 2.82 -6.19
CA LEU A 26 -26.14 2.93 -5.32
C LEU A 26 -24.84 2.83 -6.13
N THR A 27 -24.03 3.89 -6.10
CA THR A 27 -22.77 3.97 -6.85
C THR A 27 -21.54 3.94 -5.96
N THR A 28 -21.69 4.40 -4.72
CA THR A 28 -20.60 4.46 -3.75
C THR A 28 -21.02 3.78 -2.46
N PHE A 29 -20.19 2.86 -1.97
CA PHE A 29 -20.37 2.20 -0.68
C PHE A 29 -19.14 2.44 0.17
N TYR A 30 -19.36 3.00 1.36
CA TYR A 30 -18.33 3.23 2.36
C TYR A 30 -18.64 2.36 3.58
N PHE A 31 -17.70 1.52 3.95
CA PHE A 31 -17.80 0.67 5.12
C PHE A 31 -16.62 0.91 6.06
N ALA A 32 -16.91 1.24 7.32
CA ALA A 32 -15.93 1.36 8.39
C ALA A 32 -16.39 0.63 9.65
N GLY A 33 -15.78 -0.52 9.94
CA GLY A 33 -16.22 -1.34 11.07
C GLY A 33 -15.61 -2.73 11.11
N LEU A 34 -16.30 -3.65 11.78
CA LEU A 34 -16.02 -5.08 11.76
C LEU A 34 -16.81 -5.69 10.61
N VAL A 35 -16.12 -6.25 9.63
CA VAL A 35 -16.70 -6.85 8.45
C VAL A 35 -17.43 -8.13 8.81
N GLY A 36 -18.76 -8.09 8.68
CA GLY A 36 -19.62 -9.26 8.68
C GLY A 36 -20.05 -9.65 7.27
N GLN A 37 -21.33 -9.99 7.10
CA GLN A 37 -21.91 -10.24 5.79
C GLN A 37 -22.32 -8.92 5.14
N ILE A 38 -21.81 -8.65 3.93
CA ILE A 38 -22.20 -7.49 3.14
C ILE A 38 -22.84 -8.00 1.85
N SER A 39 -24.07 -7.55 1.56
CA SER A 39 -24.77 -7.81 0.31
C SER A 39 -25.36 -6.51 -0.21
N LEU A 40 -24.93 -6.10 -1.39
CA LEU A 40 -25.48 -4.92 -2.07
C LEU A 40 -26.47 -5.33 -3.17
N GLY A 41 -27.15 -6.46 -2.99
CA GLY A 41 -28.16 -6.96 -3.93
C GLY A 41 -27.61 -7.29 -5.32
N GLY A 42 -26.30 -7.58 -5.43
CA GLY A 42 -25.63 -7.73 -6.72
C GLY A 42 -25.58 -6.44 -7.54
N SER A 43 -25.61 -5.27 -6.89
CA SER A 43 -25.63 -3.97 -7.59
C SER A 43 -24.41 -3.82 -8.50
N LEU A 44 -24.67 -3.89 -9.81
CA LEU A 44 -23.72 -3.61 -10.88
C LEU A 44 -23.36 -2.11 -10.98
N GLN A 45 -24.03 -1.25 -10.21
CA GLN A 45 -23.85 0.20 -10.24
C GLN A 45 -22.77 0.69 -9.28
N VAL A 46 -22.37 -0.11 -8.29
CA VAL A 46 -21.34 0.28 -7.32
C VAL A 46 -19.98 0.33 -8.02
N LYS A 47 -19.48 1.55 -8.19
CA LYS A 47 -18.19 1.86 -8.84
C LYS A 47 -17.11 2.20 -7.83
N THR A 48 -17.48 2.73 -6.68
CA THR A 48 -16.52 3.18 -5.66
C THR A 48 -16.79 2.47 -4.35
N LEU A 49 -15.75 1.84 -3.82
CA LEU A 49 -15.85 1.03 -2.61
C LEU A 49 -14.73 1.39 -1.64
N TYR A 50 -15.10 1.73 -0.42
CA TYR A 50 -14.18 1.97 0.70
C TYR A 50 -14.40 0.92 1.79
N MET A 51 -13.33 0.25 2.20
CA MET A 51 -13.32 -0.68 3.33
C MET A 51 -12.26 -0.24 4.34
N ILE A 52 -12.69 0.43 5.40
CA ILE A 52 -11.83 1.03 6.42
C ILE A 52 -11.98 0.25 7.73
N CYS A 53 -11.14 -0.77 7.93
CA CYS A 53 -11.36 -1.78 8.97
C CYS A 53 -10.13 -1.92 9.87
N PHE A 54 -10.08 -1.11 10.93
CA PHE A 54 -8.94 -1.08 11.85
C PHE A 54 -9.05 -2.04 13.04
N ARG A 55 -10.22 -2.64 13.28
CA ARG A 55 -10.46 -3.55 14.42
C ARG A 55 -10.50 -5.03 14.05
N GLN A 56 -10.21 -5.33 12.79
CA GLN A 56 -10.21 -6.69 12.26
C GLN A 56 -8.96 -6.90 11.41
N THR A 57 -8.45 -8.13 11.43
CA THR A 57 -7.26 -8.52 10.68
C THR A 57 -7.62 -9.07 9.30
N ASN A 58 -6.65 -9.11 8.39
CA ASN A 58 -6.76 -9.79 7.09
C ASN A 58 -7.80 -9.20 6.14
N ILE A 59 -7.98 -7.88 6.16
CA ILE A 59 -8.97 -7.17 5.34
C ILE A 59 -8.58 -7.21 3.87
N VAL A 60 -7.29 -7.19 3.55
CA VAL A 60 -6.80 -7.33 2.18
C VAL A 60 -7.15 -8.71 1.63
N CYS A 61 -6.95 -9.76 2.45
CA CYS A 61 -7.35 -11.13 2.12
C CYS A 61 -8.88 -11.27 1.95
N TYR A 62 -9.67 -10.74 2.89
CA TYR A 62 -11.13 -10.70 2.78
C TYR A 62 -11.57 -10.02 1.49
N ALA A 63 -10.99 -8.86 1.19
CA ALA A 63 -11.34 -8.07 0.04
C ALA A 63 -11.08 -8.84 -1.26
N ARG A 64 -9.94 -9.52 -1.35
CA ARG A 64 -9.60 -10.34 -2.52
C ARG A 64 -10.58 -11.47 -2.77
N GLN A 65 -11.14 -12.06 -1.71
CA GLN A 65 -12.07 -13.20 -1.78
C GLN A 65 -13.53 -12.79 -2.04
N ASN A 66 -14.00 -11.71 -1.40
CA ASN A 66 -15.44 -11.43 -1.29
C ASN A 66 -15.90 -10.23 -2.12
N LEU A 67 -15.03 -9.31 -2.53
CA LEU A 67 -15.51 -8.06 -3.14
C LEU A 67 -16.22 -8.24 -4.47
N LEU A 68 -15.88 -9.26 -5.24
CA LEU A 68 -16.57 -9.54 -6.50
C LEU A 68 -18.02 -9.98 -6.31
N SER A 69 -18.38 -10.58 -5.16
CA SER A 69 -19.78 -10.88 -4.86
C SER A 69 -20.54 -9.64 -4.35
N ILE A 70 -19.83 -8.67 -3.77
CA ILE A 70 -20.41 -7.43 -3.23
C ILE A 70 -20.61 -6.38 -4.34
N ALA A 71 -19.58 -6.13 -5.15
CA ALA A 71 -19.51 -5.09 -6.16
C ALA A 71 -18.62 -5.52 -7.33
N PRO A 72 -19.14 -6.31 -8.29
CA PRO A 72 -18.34 -6.87 -9.39
C PRO A 72 -17.80 -5.83 -10.38
N ASN A 73 -18.44 -4.65 -10.47
CA ASN A 73 -18.09 -3.57 -11.40
C ASN A 73 -17.31 -2.41 -10.75
N VAL A 74 -16.68 -2.68 -9.60
CA VAL A 74 -15.89 -1.66 -8.90
C VAL A 74 -14.78 -1.09 -9.80
N GLU A 75 -14.73 0.24 -9.91
CA GLU A 75 -13.71 0.99 -10.65
C GLU A 75 -12.65 1.56 -9.71
N THR A 76 -13.03 1.89 -8.46
CA THR A 76 -12.14 2.42 -7.42
C THR A 76 -12.33 1.64 -6.12
N LEU A 77 -11.26 1.02 -5.64
CA LEU A 77 -11.22 0.25 -4.41
C LEU A 77 -10.20 0.84 -3.44
N THR A 78 -10.66 1.21 -2.25
CA THR A 78 -9.80 1.61 -1.14
C THR A 78 -9.96 0.64 0.03
N ILE A 79 -8.86 0.07 0.48
CA ILE A 79 -8.79 -0.83 1.63
C ILE A 79 -7.87 -0.20 2.66
N SER A 80 -8.30 -0.13 3.91
CA SER A 80 -7.45 0.22 5.05
C SER A 80 -7.52 -0.88 6.09
N SER A 81 -6.37 -1.44 6.44
CA SER A 81 -6.22 -2.55 7.38
C SER A 81 -5.21 -2.21 8.46
N LEU A 82 -5.49 -2.60 9.70
CA LEU A 82 -4.54 -2.41 10.80
C LEU A 82 -3.47 -3.50 10.85
N SER A 83 -3.84 -4.72 10.47
CA SER A 83 -2.99 -5.89 10.67
C SER A 83 -3.35 -6.99 9.66
N GLU A 84 -2.36 -7.37 8.86
CA GLU A 84 -2.42 -8.55 8.00
C GLU A 84 -1.51 -9.63 8.60
N MET A 85 -2.05 -10.82 8.77
CA MET A 85 -1.35 -12.00 9.32
C MET A 85 -1.25 -13.13 8.29
N VAL A 86 -2.01 -13.03 7.19
CA VAL A 86 -2.03 -14.03 6.12
C VAL A 86 -1.78 -13.34 4.79
N ASN A 87 -1.12 -14.05 3.90
CA ASN A 87 -0.86 -13.56 2.55
C ASN A 87 -2.15 -13.49 1.74
N THR A 88 -2.18 -12.54 0.80
CA THR A 88 -3.29 -12.39 -0.12
C THR A 88 -3.32 -13.61 -1.07
N PRO A 89 -4.43 -14.37 -1.13
CA PRO A 89 -4.48 -15.59 -1.92
C PRO A 89 -4.49 -15.26 -3.42
N MET A 90 -3.84 -16.10 -4.23
CA MET A 90 -4.03 -16.08 -5.68
C MET A 90 -5.39 -16.71 -6.00
N LEU A 91 -6.26 -15.96 -6.67
CA LEU A 91 -7.57 -16.44 -7.13
C LEU A 91 -7.69 -16.21 -8.64
N SER A 92 -8.46 -17.06 -9.32
CA SER A 92 -8.74 -16.91 -10.75
C SER A 92 -9.73 -15.79 -11.06
N SER A 93 -10.43 -15.29 -10.05
CA SER A 93 -11.42 -14.22 -10.16
C SER A 93 -10.75 -12.87 -10.47
N LYS A 94 -11.38 -12.09 -11.37
CA LYS A 94 -10.80 -10.85 -11.93
C LYS A 94 -11.68 -9.63 -11.67
N PHE A 95 -11.06 -8.53 -11.29
CA PHE A 95 -11.65 -7.20 -11.23
C PHE A 95 -11.55 -6.52 -12.61
N LEU A 96 -12.49 -6.84 -13.50
CA LEU A 96 -12.43 -6.41 -14.90
C LEU A 96 -12.53 -4.89 -15.10
N HIS A 97 -13.07 -4.17 -14.12
CA HIS A 97 -13.35 -2.73 -14.21
C HIS A 97 -12.47 -1.89 -13.28
N LEU A 98 -11.65 -2.50 -12.43
CA LEU A 98 -10.86 -1.79 -11.44
C LEU A 98 -9.75 -0.97 -12.12
N LYS A 99 -9.78 0.35 -11.90
CA LYS A 99 -8.83 1.33 -12.43
C LYS A 99 -7.95 1.92 -11.35
N VAL A 100 -8.46 2.01 -10.12
CA VAL A 100 -7.74 2.60 -8.98
C VAL A 100 -7.81 1.63 -7.81
N LEU A 101 -6.64 1.22 -7.33
CA LEU A 101 -6.50 0.42 -6.12
C LEU A 101 -5.64 1.18 -5.12
N GLN A 102 -6.21 1.42 -3.94
CA GLN A 102 -5.49 1.97 -2.80
C GLN A 102 -5.55 0.98 -1.64
N ILE A 103 -4.39 0.61 -1.11
CA ILE A 103 -4.25 -0.25 0.07
C ILE A 103 -3.44 0.52 1.10
N SER A 104 -4.04 0.75 2.27
CA SER A 104 -3.39 1.40 3.40
C SER A 104 -3.20 0.38 4.52
N LEU A 105 -1.95 0.04 4.79
CA LEU A 105 -1.53 -0.83 5.88
C LEU A 105 -1.00 0.09 6.99
N VAL A 106 -1.83 0.33 8.02
CA VAL A 106 -1.49 1.21 9.15
C VAL A 106 -1.42 0.42 10.45
N GLY A 107 -0.27 0.26 11.09
CA GLY A 107 -0.15 -0.57 12.29
C GLY A 107 1.03 -0.22 13.18
N MET A 108 0.92 -0.51 14.48
CA MET A 108 2.03 -0.31 15.43
C MET A 108 3.20 -1.26 15.13
N ALA A 109 2.90 -2.50 14.77
CA ALA A 109 3.85 -3.44 14.21
C ALA A 109 3.11 -4.38 13.27
N PHE A 110 3.54 -4.45 12.01
CA PHE A 110 3.06 -5.50 11.12
C PHE A 110 3.74 -6.80 11.49
N SER A 111 2.97 -7.88 11.48
CA SER A 111 3.54 -9.22 11.56
C SER A 111 4.56 -9.37 10.43
N GLY A 112 5.81 -9.71 10.77
CA GLY A 112 6.82 -10.06 9.76
C GLY A 112 6.42 -11.26 8.88
N ALA A 113 5.29 -11.92 9.18
CA ALA A 113 4.72 -12.98 8.37
C ALA A 113 3.98 -12.47 7.12
N TYR A 114 3.54 -11.22 7.07
CA TYR A 114 2.85 -10.71 5.88
C TYR A 114 3.84 -10.41 4.75
N ASP A 115 3.59 -11.02 3.60
CA ASP A 115 4.40 -10.85 2.42
C ASP A 115 3.78 -9.80 1.49
N TYR A 116 4.39 -8.61 1.42
CA TYR A 116 3.96 -7.55 0.49
C TYR A 116 3.90 -8.03 -0.96
N LEU A 117 4.71 -9.02 -1.36
CA LEU A 117 4.66 -9.60 -2.70
C LEU A 117 3.31 -10.26 -3.01
N SER A 118 2.57 -10.70 -1.99
CA SER A 118 1.23 -11.27 -2.18
C SER A 118 0.23 -10.30 -2.80
N LEU A 119 0.49 -8.99 -2.76
CA LEU A 119 -0.32 -7.96 -3.42
C LEU A 119 -0.33 -8.07 -4.95
N ILE A 120 0.59 -8.83 -5.56
CA ILE A 120 0.51 -9.24 -6.97
C ILE A 120 -0.86 -9.85 -7.29
N SER A 121 -1.51 -10.49 -6.32
CA SER A 121 -2.85 -11.07 -6.48
C SER A 121 -3.87 -10.06 -7.00
N PHE A 122 -3.76 -8.81 -6.56
CA PHE A 122 -4.63 -7.74 -7.04
C PHE A 122 -4.21 -7.23 -8.40
N LEU A 123 -2.90 -7.08 -8.65
CA LEU A 123 -2.38 -6.61 -9.93
C LEU A 123 -2.78 -7.56 -11.07
N ASP A 124 -2.54 -8.86 -10.88
CA ASP A 124 -2.88 -9.91 -11.86
C ASP A 124 -4.40 -10.07 -12.07
N ALA A 125 -5.17 -9.78 -11.02
CA ALA A 125 -6.63 -9.81 -11.10
C ALA A 125 -7.22 -8.58 -11.79
N SER A 126 -6.45 -7.51 -12.03
CA SER A 126 -6.98 -6.19 -12.41
C SER A 126 -6.39 -5.72 -13.75
N PRO A 127 -6.86 -6.28 -14.89
CA PRO A 127 -6.30 -5.97 -16.21
C PRO A 127 -6.52 -4.52 -16.65
N CYS A 128 -7.42 -3.78 -15.99
CA CYS A 128 -7.72 -2.37 -16.26
C CYS A 128 -7.09 -1.40 -15.26
N LEU A 129 -6.24 -1.89 -14.35
CA LEU A 129 -5.67 -1.07 -13.29
C LEU A 129 -4.75 0.00 -13.88
N GLU A 130 -5.03 1.27 -13.56
CA GLU A 130 -4.25 2.43 -14.02
C GLU A 130 -3.41 3.03 -12.89
N ASN A 131 -3.93 3.01 -11.66
CA ASN A 131 -3.28 3.60 -10.49
C ASN A 131 -3.25 2.61 -9.32
N PHE A 132 -2.05 2.39 -8.79
CA PHE A 132 -1.84 1.60 -7.58
C PHE A 132 -1.19 2.45 -6.49
N VAL A 133 -1.83 2.53 -5.33
CA VAL A 133 -1.33 3.25 -4.16
C VAL A 133 -1.20 2.27 -3.00
N LEU A 134 0.01 2.13 -2.47
CA LEU A 134 0.30 1.35 -1.28
C LEU A 134 0.83 2.29 -0.19
N ALA A 135 0.02 2.53 0.83
CA ALA A 135 0.43 3.33 1.98
C ALA A 135 0.79 2.43 3.15
N ILE A 136 2.06 2.46 3.57
CA ILE A 136 2.56 1.67 4.70
C ILE A 136 2.88 2.64 5.83
N SER A 137 2.28 2.44 7.00
CA SER A 137 2.62 3.18 8.21
C SER A 137 2.88 2.17 9.31
N GLN A 138 4.16 1.90 9.58
CA GLN A 138 4.60 0.98 10.62
C GLN A 138 5.58 1.66 11.56
N HIS A 139 5.36 1.55 12.87
CA HIS A 139 6.33 2.05 13.86
C HIS A 139 7.52 1.11 14.03
N ARG A 140 7.33 -0.20 13.86
CA ARG A 140 8.41 -1.20 13.93
C ARG A 140 8.45 -2.06 12.69
N MET A 141 9.60 -2.06 12.01
CA MET A 141 9.87 -2.93 10.87
C MET A 141 10.25 -4.33 11.39
N GLN A 142 9.36 -5.31 11.21
CA GLN A 142 9.59 -6.72 11.62
C GLN A 142 9.97 -7.63 10.45
N HIS A 143 9.86 -7.16 9.21
CA HIS A 143 10.15 -7.94 8.02
C HIS A 143 11.66 -8.19 7.87
N ALA A 144 12.03 -9.27 7.18
CA ALA A 144 13.43 -9.45 6.81
C ALA A 144 13.87 -8.33 5.85
N SER A 145 14.95 -7.64 6.20
CA SER A 145 15.54 -6.61 5.34
C SER A 145 16.31 -7.24 4.18
N ILE A 146 16.18 -6.67 2.97
CA ILE A 146 16.98 -7.07 1.81
C ILE A 146 18.49 -6.81 2.00
N LEU A 147 18.86 -6.00 2.99
CA LEU A 147 20.25 -5.64 3.27
C LEU A 147 20.94 -6.59 4.28
N GLY A 148 20.18 -7.44 4.99
CA GLY A 148 20.68 -8.24 6.12
C GLY A 148 21.29 -9.59 5.74
N GLU A 149 20.87 -10.21 4.64
CA GLU A 149 21.41 -11.50 4.18
C GLU A 149 21.86 -11.43 2.72
N PRO A 150 22.95 -12.11 2.34
CA PRO A 150 23.38 -12.27 0.95
C PRO A 150 22.47 -13.28 0.22
N SER A 151 21.15 -13.08 0.24
CA SER A 151 20.26 -13.79 -0.68
C SER A 151 20.29 -13.04 -2.01
N HIS A 152 21.08 -13.55 -2.95
CA HIS A 152 21.28 -12.91 -4.25
C HIS A 152 20.08 -13.04 -5.20
N ASP A 153 19.11 -13.89 -4.89
CA ASP A 153 17.95 -14.11 -5.74
C ASP A 153 16.68 -13.47 -5.14
N LEU A 154 16.22 -12.40 -5.81
CA LEU A 154 14.86 -11.91 -5.70
C LEU A 154 13.94 -12.96 -6.33
N ARG A 155 12.79 -13.23 -5.70
CA ARG A 155 11.82 -14.18 -6.25
C ARG A 155 11.37 -13.75 -7.65
N GLN A 156 11.56 -14.63 -8.63
CA GLN A 156 10.98 -14.48 -9.96
C GLN A 156 9.59 -15.13 -9.94
N THR A 157 8.55 -14.30 -9.96
CA THR A 157 7.17 -14.76 -10.10
C THR A 157 6.74 -14.82 -11.56
N PRO A 158 5.71 -15.62 -11.92
CA PRO A 158 5.24 -15.74 -13.29
C PRO A 158 4.90 -14.38 -13.91
N GLN A 159 5.28 -14.20 -15.17
CA GLN A 159 5.17 -12.93 -15.89
C GLN A 159 3.73 -12.72 -16.40
N GLN A 160 2.89 -12.02 -15.63
CA GLN A 160 1.64 -11.45 -16.12
C GLN A 160 1.89 -9.98 -16.43
N ARG A 161 1.59 -9.55 -17.66
CA ARG A 161 1.82 -8.17 -18.08
C ARG A 161 0.74 -7.25 -17.52
N HIS A 162 1.15 -6.13 -16.95
CA HIS A 162 0.25 -5.09 -16.42
C HIS A 162 0.16 -3.94 -17.42
N ASP A 163 -0.46 -4.18 -18.57
CA ASP A 163 -0.38 -3.28 -19.74
C ASP A 163 -1.04 -1.91 -19.57
N LYS A 164 -1.85 -1.69 -18.53
CA LYS A 164 -2.57 -0.42 -18.29
C LYS A 164 -2.10 0.36 -17.07
N LEU A 165 -1.19 -0.17 -16.27
CA LEU A 165 -0.76 0.45 -15.03
C LEU A 165 0.18 1.62 -15.33
N LYS A 166 -0.29 2.85 -15.06
CA LYS A 166 0.42 4.10 -15.38
C LYS A 166 1.13 4.70 -14.19
N SER A 167 0.54 4.60 -13.00
CA SER A 167 1.07 5.24 -11.80
C SER A 167 1.12 4.30 -10.61
N VAL A 168 2.28 4.25 -9.97
CA VAL A 168 2.50 3.49 -8.74
C VAL A 168 3.06 4.42 -7.69
N THR A 169 2.40 4.49 -6.53
CA THR A 169 2.85 5.27 -5.38
C THR A 169 2.94 4.38 -4.17
N ILE A 170 4.12 4.29 -3.56
CA ILE A 170 4.36 3.56 -2.33
C ILE A 170 4.85 4.55 -1.27
N THR A 171 4.06 4.78 -0.22
CA THR A 171 4.45 5.62 0.91
C THR A 171 4.83 4.80 2.13
N GLY A 172 5.76 5.29 2.94
CA GLY A 172 6.40 4.52 4.01
C GLY A 172 7.20 3.34 3.48
N PHE A 173 7.86 3.50 2.34
CA PHE A 173 8.71 2.50 1.72
C PHE A 173 9.83 2.08 2.70
N CYS A 174 9.94 0.79 2.97
CA CYS A 174 10.93 0.21 3.89
C CYS A 174 11.85 -0.79 3.19
N SER A 175 12.91 -1.23 3.86
CA SER A 175 13.90 -2.18 3.32
C SER A 175 13.43 -3.64 3.31
N ALA A 176 12.16 -3.91 3.57
CA ALA A 176 11.59 -5.26 3.54
C ALA A 176 11.82 -5.92 2.17
N LYS A 177 12.38 -7.13 2.17
CA LYS A 177 12.68 -7.88 0.94
C LYS A 177 11.45 -8.02 0.04
N SER A 178 10.30 -8.39 0.61
CA SER A 178 9.04 -8.56 -0.12
C SER A 178 8.52 -7.28 -0.79
N LEU A 179 8.77 -6.11 -0.19
CA LEU A 179 8.36 -4.82 -0.78
C LEU A 179 9.27 -4.43 -1.95
N VAL A 180 10.57 -4.67 -1.83
CA VAL A 180 11.53 -4.48 -2.93
C VAL A 180 11.22 -5.45 -4.08
N GLU A 181 10.90 -6.71 -3.77
CA GLU A 181 10.47 -7.69 -4.76
C GLU A 181 9.18 -7.26 -5.47
N LEU A 182 8.16 -6.79 -4.72
CA LEU A 182 6.92 -6.27 -5.31
C LEU A 182 7.23 -5.12 -6.29
N THR A 183 8.10 -4.20 -5.90
CA THR A 183 8.46 -3.05 -6.73
C THR A 183 9.23 -3.47 -7.97
N CYS A 184 10.17 -4.40 -7.84
CA CYS A 184 10.88 -4.98 -8.99
C CYS A 184 9.91 -5.69 -9.94
N HIS A 185 8.99 -6.49 -9.41
CA HIS A 185 8.00 -7.20 -10.20
C HIS A 185 7.13 -6.24 -11.02
N ILE A 186 6.67 -5.15 -10.41
CA ILE A 186 5.91 -4.10 -11.10
C ILE A 186 6.73 -3.52 -12.25
N LEU A 187 7.98 -3.14 -12.02
CA LEU A 187 8.86 -2.56 -13.05
C LEU A 187 9.14 -3.53 -14.21
N GLU A 188 9.32 -4.81 -13.90
CA GLU A 188 9.61 -5.85 -14.90
C GLU A 188 8.39 -6.22 -15.75
N ASN A 189 7.17 -6.07 -15.21
CA ASN A 189 5.94 -6.52 -15.85
C ASN A 189 5.03 -5.39 -16.36
N THR A 190 5.39 -4.12 -16.12
CA THR A 190 4.61 -2.96 -16.53
C THR A 190 5.35 -2.13 -17.58
N THR A 191 4.91 -2.20 -18.84
CA THR A 191 5.51 -1.41 -19.93
C THR A 191 4.90 -0.03 -20.11
N SER A 192 3.71 0.21 -19.56
CA SER A 192 2.96 1.47 -19.66
C SER A 192 3.13 2.40 -18.45
N LEU A 193 4.08 2.09 -17.56
CA LEU A 193 4.30 2.86 -16.35
C LEU A 193 4.84 4.25 -16.73
N ASP A 194 4.12 5.30 -16.35
CA ASP A 194 4.53 6.69 -16.56
C ASP A 194 5.26 7.24 -15.32
N CYS A 195 4.82 6.83 -14.12
CA CYS A 195 5.30 7.39 -12.86
C CYS A 195 5.45 6.32 -11.76
N LEU A 196 6.60 6.32 -11.09
CA LEU A 196 6.87 5.56 -9.88
C LEU A 196 7.28 6.52 -8.76
N THR A 197 6.50 6.55 -7.68
CA THR A 197 6.80 7.36 -6.50
C THR A 197 7.09 6.44 -5.32
N LEU A 198 8.30 6.55 -4.76
CA LEU A 198 8.75 5.81 -3.59
C LEU A 198 9.04 6.81 -2.47
N ASP A 199 8.13 6.91 -1.51
CA ASP A 199 8.26 7.79 -0.36
C ASP A 199 8.70 6.99 0.86
N THR A 200 9.93 7.25 1.31
CA THR A 200 10.53 6.60 2.49
C THR A 200 10.11 7.28 3.81
N THR A 201 9.34 8.36 3.74
CA THR A 201 8.81 9.07 4.91
C THR A 201 7.49 8.45 5.34
N CYS A 202 7.30 8.25 6.66
CA CYS A 202 6.10 7.63 7.20
C CYS A 202 4.96 8.63 7.49
N HIS A 203 5.22 9.94 7.39
CA HIS A 203 4.31 11.02 7.74
C HIS A 203 4.57 12.22 6.83
N PRO A 204 3.57 13.08 6.56
CA PRO A 204 3.67 14.14 5.56
C PRO A 204 4.95 14.95 5.77
N SER A 205 5.74 14.97 4.70
CA SER A 205 6.98 15.72 4.53
C SER A 205 6.92 17.07 5.25
N CYS A 206 8.02 17.39 5.94
CA CYS A 206 8.20 18.61 6.72
C CYS A 206 7.52 19.83 6.07
N SER A 207 6.44 20.32 6.68
CA SER A 207 5.90 21.62 6.30
C SER A 207 6.89 22.69 6.77
N VAL A 208 7.60 23.29 5.82
CA VAL A 208 8.43 24.47 6.10
C VAL A 208 7.50 25.61 6.45
N THR A 209 7.20 25.79 7.73
CA THR A 209 6.57 27.03 8.19
C THR A 209 7.56 28.18 8.03
N LYS A 210 7.04 29.41 7.86
CA LYS A 210 7.81 30.66 7.63
C LYS A 210 8.92 30.95 8.65
N LEU A 211 9.05 30.17 9.73
CA LEU A 211 10.09 30.29 10.75
C LEU A 211 11.34 29.40 10.52
N GLY A 212 11.41 28.63 9.43
CA GLY A 212 12.63 27.88 9.08
C GLY A 212 12.99 26.72 10.02
N LYS A 213 12.11 26.35 10.95
CA LYS A 213 12.23 25.19 11.84
C LYS A 213 11.34 24.06 11.32
N CYS A 214 11.92 22.89 11.07
CA CYS A 214 11.11 21.69 10.92
C CYS A 214 10.45 21.41 12.27
N HIS A 215 9.15 21.15 12.32
CA HIS A 215 8.63 20.42 13.47
C HIS A 215 9.23 19.02 13.40
N PRO A 216 9.90 18.52 14.45
CA PRO A 216 10.13 17.10 14.58
C PRO A 216 8.74 16.48 14.52
N LEU A 217 8.44 15.73 13.46
CA LEU A 217 7.23 14.92 13.45
C LEU A 217 7.38 14.02 14.68
N ILE A 218 6.44 14.17 15.61
CA ILE A 218 6.41 13.64 16.99
C ILE A 218 6.49 12.09 17.04
N LEU A 219 6.73 11.42 15.90
CA LEU A 219 6.52 9.98 15.71
C LEU A 219 7.62 9.24 14.92
N MET A 220 8.70 9.91 14.46
CA MET A 220 9.88 9.18 13.98
C MET A 220 10.84 8.97 15.16
N ASP A 221 10.78 7.79 15.76
CA ASP A 221 11.86 7.33 16.64
C ASP A 221 13.16 7.11 15.83
N GLY A 222 14.29 6.95 16.53
CA GLY A 222 15.58 6.71 15.89
C GLY A 222 15.57 5.49 14.95
N ASP A 223 14.78 4.47 15.28
CA ASP A 223 14.62 3.26 14.49
C ASP A 223 13.94 3.54 13.15
N SER A 224 12.91 4.39 13.13
CA SER A 224 12.20 4.82 11.91
C SER A 224 13.12 5.57 10.95
N LEU A 225 14.02 6.42 11.47
CA LEU A 225 15.00 7.14 10.64
C LEU A 225 16.05 6.19 10.06
N VAL A 226 16.57 5.27 10.88
CA VAL A 226 17.51 4.24 10.42
C VAL A 226 16.86 3.39 9.34
N GLU A 227 15.60 3.02 9.50
CA GLU A 227 14.87 2.25 8.50
C GLU A 227 14.66 3.02 7.20
N ALA A 228 14.29 4.31 7.26
CA ALA A 228 14.18 5.14 6.06
C ALA A 228 15.52 5.23 5.30
N ARG A 229 16.65 5.31 6.01
CA ARG A 229 17.99 5.27 5.38
C ARG A 229 18.28 3.93 4.73
N LYS A 230 17.95 2.82 5.39
CA LYS A 230 18.05 1.47 4.80
C LYS A 230 17.18 1.33 3.56
N ALA A 231 15.96 1.89 3.59
CA ALA A 231 15.05 1.91 2.45
C ALA A 231 15.66 2.66 1.25
N LEU A 232 16.27 3.82 1.47
CA LEU A 232 16.99 4.55 0.41
C LEU A 232 18.15 3.76 -0.19
N LEU A 233 18.94 3.08 0.66
CA LEU A 233 20.00 2.19 0.18
C LEU A 233 19.45 1.04 -0.67
N ALA A 234 18.32 0.45 -0.25
CA ALA A 234 17.65 -0.60 -1.00
C ALA A 234 17.13 -0.09 -2.36
N ILE A 235 16.51 1.10 -2.40
CA ILE A 235 16.05 1.73 -3.64
C ILE A 235 17.22 1.93 -4.61
N ARG A 236 18.31 2.55 -4.14
CA ARG A 236 19.49 2.82 -4.97
C ARG A 236 20.13 1.53 -5.50
N LYS A 237 20.19 0.49 -4.67
CA LYS A 237 20.86 -0.77 -5.02
C LYS A 237 20.02 -1.68 -5.94
N TYR A 238 18.72 -1.77 -5.72
CA TYR A 238 17.87 -2.79 -6.36
C TYR A 238 16.82 -2.25 -7.33
N ILE A 239 16.42 -0.99 -7.18
CA ILE A 239 15.29 -0.42 -7.94
C ILE A 239 15.78 0.52 -9.03
N VAL A 240 16.65 1.48 -8.72
CA VAL A 240 17.06 2.54 -9.66
C VAL A 240 17.55 1.99 -11.01
N GLY A 241 18.38 0.94 -10.99
CA GLY A 241 18.91 0.32 -12.21
C GLY A 241 17.87 -0.44 -13.05
N LYS A 242 16.68 -0.71 -12.49
CA LYS A 242 15.56 -1.40 -13.17
C LYS A 242 14.51 -0.43 -13.73
N VAL A 243 14.56 0.84 -13.35
CA VAL A 243 13.55 1.81 -13.81
C VAL A 243 13.84 2.18 -15.26
N PRO A 244 12.88 1.97 -16.19
CA PRO A 244 13.04 2.39 -17.58
C PRO A 244 13.19 3.92 -17.67
N SER A 245 13.97 4.40 -18.63
CA SER A 245 14.31 5.83 -18.77
C SER A 245 13.10 6.74 -19.03
N MET A 246 11.99 6.20 -19.54
CA MET A 246 10.75 6.93 -19.78
C MET A 246 9.90 7.12 -18.52
N VAL A 247 10.16 6.36 -17.45
CA VAL A 247 9.38 6.42 -16.20
C VAL A 247 9.89 7.55 -15.34
N LYS A 248 8.98 8.42 -14.90
CA LYS A 248 9.29 9.44 -13.89
C LYS A 248 9.44 8.78 -12.52
N LEU A 249 10.67 8.67 -12.05
CA LEU A 249 10.99 8.20 -10.69
C LEU A 249 11.04 9.36 -9.71
N ASN A 250 10.13 9.37 -8.72
CA ASN A 250 10.17 10.29 -7.59
C ASN A 250 10.58 9.53 -6.33
N ILE A 251 11.69 9.91 -5.71
CA ILE A 251 12.12 9.36 -4.42
C ILE A 251 11.98 10.48 -3.39
N LEU A 252 11.15 10.26 -2.37
CA LEU A 252 11.02 11.20 -1.25
C LEU A 252 11.85 10.67 -0.08
N GLU A 253 12.86 11.45 0.29
CA GLU A 253 13.81 11.15 1.36
C GLU A 253 13.43 11.93 2.65
N PRO A 254 13.80 11.45 3.85
CA PRO A 254 13.66 12.23 5.07
C PRO A 254 14.41 13.56 4.97
N CYS A 255 13.86 14.62 5.55
CA CYS A 255 14.46 15.95 5.43
C CYS A 255 15.85 16.01 6.07
N SER A 256 16.86 16.32 5.26
CA SER A 256 18.26 16.42 5.69
C SER A 256 18.48 17.49 6.78
N ARG A 257 17.66 18.54 6.81
CA ARG A 257 17.75 19.63 7.80
C ARG A 257 17.26 19.24 9.19
N CYS A 258 16.34 18.28 9.28
CA CYS A 258 15.72 17.87 10.54
C CYS A 258 16.31 16.55 11.08
N HIS A 259 17.03 15.82 10.22
CA HIS A 259 17.56 14.48 10.52
C HIS A 259 19.06 14.34 10.19
N ALA A 260 19.81 15.43 10.24
CA ALA A 260 21.26 15.41 10.25
C ALA A 260 21.72 14.65 11.51
N VAL A 261 22.31 13.47 11.32
CA VAL A 261 23.01 12.78 12.41
C VAL A 261 24.46 13.22 12.30
N GLU A 262 25.00 13.82 13.35
CA GLU A 262 26.43 14.04 13.49
C GLU A 262 27.14 12.70 13.25
N SER A 263 27.95 12.64 12.20
CA SER A 263 28.91 11.57 12.03
C SER A 263 29.83 11.62 13.24
N LEU A 264 29.67 10.68 14.18
CA LEU A 264 30.72 10.39 15.15
C LEU A 264 31.90 9.80 14.39
N VAL A 265 32.70 10.69 13.81
CA VAL A 265 34.09 10.43 13.46
C VAL A 265 34.81 10.39 14.80
N SER A 266 35.05 9.19 15.33
CA SER A 266 36.03 9.01 16.39
C SER A 266 37.42 9.19 15.79
N THR A 267 37.85 10.44 15.66
CA THR A 267 39.27 10.82 15.63
C THR A 267 39.70 11.16 17.04
N ALA A 268 40.47 10.28 17.68
CA ALA A 268 41.39 10.48 18.81
C ALA A 268 41.68 9.08 19.41
N ASP A 269 42.89 8.59 19.61
CA ASP A 269 44.21 9.21 19.56
C ASP A 269 45.28 8.17 19.18
N SER A 270 46.17 8.60 18.29
CA SER A 270 47.55 8.15 18.22
C SER A 270 48.35 8.91 19.27
N SER A 271 48.89 8.21 20.26
CA SER A 271 50.10 8.57 21.03
C SER A 271 50.64 7.32 21.72
#